data_AF-A0A830B7Q9-F1
#
_entry.id   AF-A0A830B7Q9-F1
#
_cell.length_a   1.000
_cell.length_b   1.000
_cell.length_c   1.000
_cell.angle_alpha   90.00
_cell.angle_beta   90.00
_cell.angle_gamma   90.00
#
_symmetry.space_group_name_H-M   'P 1'
#
loop_
_entity.id
_entity.type
_entity.pdbx_description
1 polymer ?
#
loop_
_entity_poly.entity_id
_entity_poly.type
_entity_poly.pdbx_seq_one_letter_code
_entity_poly.pdbx_strand_id
1 'polypeptide(L)'
;MQSKGSSVRLTGMVIRSRISTLFLSMFATFASLYVAGRLWQDSQNRVYLAEELDRLTGQGRSVMSVDDSWKILECREQQKKLSGLEMELAAARQEGFVSKQLSETNKTPKRRPLVVIGILTGSNQGDGLDRSIDSENKQTNDIFVLENHVEAPEELPNKTKLFFAHAAENWDADYYAKVNGDVYVNVDALQNTLAAHLDKPRVYIGCMKSGEVFSERYFRHASGEMFVISQALAKFVSINRSFLRAYAHDDVSVGSWFIGVDAKHVDERKFCCSSWSSGALCSGV
;
A
#
# COMPACT_ATOMS: atom_id res chain seq x y z
N MET A 1 14.15 60.73 50.66
CA MET A 1 14.67 59.36 50.43
C MET A 1 13.61 58.35 50.86
N GLN A 2 13.61 57.19 50.19
CA GLN A 2 12.79 55.99 50.40
C GLN A 2 11.43 55.89 49.67
N SER A 3 11.59 55.53 48.39
CA SER A 3 10.87 54.54 47.59
C SER A 3 9.74 53.72 48.26
N LYS A 4 8.58 53.66 47.60
CA LYS A 4 7.66 52.51 47.67
C LYS A 4 7.38 52.00 46.26
N GLY A 5 7.87 50.78 46.04
CA GLY A 5 7.87 50.08 44.76
C GLY A 5 6.50 49.54 44.35
N SER A 6 6.42 49.36 43.04
CA SER A 6 5.35 48.83 42.23
C SER A 6 4.95 47.41 42.63
N SER A 7 3.65 47.15 42.77
CA SER A 7 3.07 45.81 42.76
C SER A 7 2.05 45.75 41.62
N VAL A 8 2.51 45.42 40.41
CA VAL A 8 1.64 44.96 39.33
C VAL A 8 1.21 43.54 39.68
N ARG A 9 -0.02 43.37 40.17
CA ARG A 9 -0.67 42.06 40.21
C ARG A 9 -1.15 41.76 38.79
N LEU A 10 -0.41 40.91 38.08
CA LEU A 10 -0.87 40.27 36.87
C LEU A 10 -1.92 39.23 37.29
N THR A 11 -3.20 39.58 37.22
CA THR A 11 -4.30 38.63 37.37
C THR A 11 -4.27 37.71 36.14
N GLY A 12 -3.74 36.50 36.33
CA GLY A 12 -3.80 35.44 35.33
C GLY A 12 -5.26 35.13 35.01
N MET A 13 -5.72 35.58 33.84
CA MET A 13 -7.01 35.21 33.30
C MET A 13 -6.88 33.78 32.75
N VAL A 14 -7.09 32.79 33.62
CA VAL A 14 -7.28 31.40 33.20
C VAL A 14 -8.57 31.37 32.38
N ILE A 15 -8.44 31.29 31.05
CA ILE A 15 -9.54 31.03 30.14
C ILE A 15 -9.99 29.59 30.41
N ARG A 16 -10.90 29.44 31.37
CA ARG A 16 -11.56 28.17 31.67
C ARG A 16 -12.56 27.91 30.54
N SER A 17 -12.12 27.17 29.52
CA SER A 17 -12.98 26.64 28.48
C SER A 17 -14.17 25.92 29.13
N ARG A 18 -15.41 26.35 28.79
CA ARG A 18 -16.66 25.76 29.27
C ARG A 18 -17.00 24.46 28.52
N ILE A 19 -16.02 23.60 28.24
CA ILE A 19 -16.35 22.26 27.77
C ILE A 19 -16.78 21.49 29.01
N SER A 20 -18.08 21.21 29.12
CA SER A 20 -18.64 20.43 30.21
C SER A 20 -17.88 19.11 30.32
N THR A 21 -17.46 18.74 31.52
CA THR A 21 -16.81 17.44 31.80
C THR A 21 -17.64 16.26 31.29
N LEU A 22 -18.97 16.43 31.25
CA LEU A 22 -19.91 15.50 30.62
C LEU A 22 -19.69 15.30 29.12
N PHE A 23 -19.38 16.36 28.38
CA PHE A 23 -19.09 16.24 26.94
C PHE A 23 -17.75 15.53 26.72
N LEU A 24 -16.72 15.86 27.50
CA LEU A 24 -15.42 15.18 27.44
C LEU A 24 -15.54 13.69 27.77
N SER A 25 -16.32 13.33 28.82
CA SER A 25 -16.56 11.92 29.14
C SER A 25 -17.36 11.22 28.04
N MET A 26 -18.34 11.88 27.43
CA MET A 26 -19.10 11.33 26.33
C MET A 26 -18.17 11.02 25.13
N PHE A 27 -17.36 11.98 24.69
CA PHE A 27 -16.39 11.75 23.60
C PHE A 27 -15.38 10.65 23.94
N ALA A 28 -14.88 10.60 25.18
CA ALA A 28 -13.97 9.54 25.62
C ALA A 28 -14.64 8.15 25.57
N THR A 29 -15.91 8.04 25.98
CA THR A 29 -16.66 6.77 25.90
C THR A 29 -16.94 6.34 24.47
N PHE A 30 -17.32 7.26 23.58
CA PHE A 30 -17.51 6.96 22.16
C PHE A 30 -16.20 6.56 21.48
N ALA A 31 -15.09 7.26 21.77
CA ALA A 31 -13.78 6.87 21.28
C ALA A 31 -13.38 5.47 21.78
N SER A 32 -13.65 5.16 23.05
CA SER A 32 -13.36 3.85 23.63
C SER A 32 -14.18 2.73 22.99
N LEU A 33 -15.47 2.96 22.76
CA LEU A 33 -16.35 2.01 22.07
C LEU A 33 -15.96 1.83 20.60
N TYR A 34 -15.56 2.90 19.92
CA TYR A 34 -15.06 2.84 18.55
C TYR A 34 -13.77 2.02 18.47
N VAL A 35 -12.80 2.31 19.35
CA VAL A 35 -11.54 1.54 19.43
C VAL A 35 -11.83 0.07 19.78
N ALA A 36 -12.72 -0.20 20.73
CA ALA A 36 -13.11 -1.56 21.07
C ALA A 36 -13.79 -2.30 19.91
N GLY A 37 -14.66 -1.62 19.14
CA GLY A 37 -15.27 -2.16 17.93
C GLY A 37 -14.23 -2.47 16.84
N ARG A 38 -13.23 -1.60 16.67
CA ARG A 38 -12.13 -1.82 15.72
C ARG A 38 -11.23 -2.98 16.15
N LEU A 39 -10.90 -3.08 17.43
CA LEU A 39 -10.16 -4.23 17.99
C LEU A 39 -10.96 -5.52 17.85
N TRP A 40 -12.28 -5.48 18.03
CA TRP A 40 -13.16 -6.62 17.82
C TRP A 40 -13.17 -7.07 16.34
N GLN A 41 -13.31 -6.14 15.40
CA GLN A 41 -13.30 -6.45 13.97
C GLN A 41 -11.93 -6.96 13.50
N ASP A 42 -10.84 -6.44 14.06
CA ASP A 42 -9.49 -6.98 13.86
C ASP A 42 -9.40 -8.41 14.41
N SER A 43 -9.91 -8.68 15.62
CA SER A 43 -9.92 -10.03 16.20
C SER A 43 -10.70 -11.05 15.35
N GLN A 44 -11.83 -10.67 14.76
CA GLN A 44 -12.59 -11.54 13.85
C GLN A 44 -11.82 -11.84 12.55
N ASN A 45 -11.13 -10.84 11.99
CA ASN A 45 -10.27 -11.06 10.83
C ASN A 45 -9.10 -11.99 11.16
N ARG A 46 -8.56 -11.92 12.39
CA ARG A 46 -7.50 -12.80 12.88
C ARG A 46 -7.97 -14.25 13.00
N VAL A 47 -9.11 -14.48 13.64
CA VAL A 47 -9.71 -15.82 13.79
C VAL A 47 -10.00 -16.42 12.41
N TYR A 48 -10.61 -15.66 11.50
CA TYR A 48 -10.88 -16.12 10.14
C TYR A 48 -9.60 -16.50 9.38
N LEU A 49 -8.54 -15.68 9.49
CA LEU A 49 -7.26 -15.97 8.84
C LEU A 49 -6.52 -17.13 9.48
N ALA A 50 -6.59 -17.28 10.80
CA ALA A 50 -6.02 -18.41 11.52
C ALA A 50 -6.73 -19.71 11.16
N GLU A 51 -8.06 -19.69 11.08
CA GLU A 51 -8.88 -20.82 10.63
C GLU A 51 -8.57 -21.18 9.16
N GLU A 52 -8.47 -20.20 8.26
CA GLU A 52 -8.14 -20.45 6.86
C GLU A 52 -6.70 -20.94 6.70
N LEU A 53 -5.76 -20.41 7.47
CA LEU A 53 -4.36 -20.85 7.46
C LEU A 53 -4.24 -22.26 8.04
N ASP A 54 -4.93 -22.60 9.13
CA ASP A 54 -4.99 -23.94 9.71
C ASP A 54 -5.71 -24.93 8.79
N ARG A 55 -6.75 -24.48 8.07
CA ARG A 55 -7.35 -25.26 6.99
C ARG A 55 -6.34 -25.59 5.89
N LEU A 56 -5.45 -24.65 5.56
CA LEU A 56 -4.40 -24.85 4.54
C LEU A 56 -3.17 -25.64 5.06
N THR A 57 -2.87 -25.59 6.36
CA THR A 57 -1.66 -26.21 6.95
C THR A 57 -1.93 -27.48 7.77
N GLY A 58 -3.02 -27.53 8.55
CA GLY A 58 -3.48 -28.70 9.30
C GLY A 58 -4.06 -29.79 8.41
N GLN A 59 -4.50 -29.43 7.20
CA GLN A 59 -4.91 -30.38 6.18
C GLN A 59 -3.71 -30.78 5.31
N GLY A 60 -2.71 -31.45 5.91
CA GLY A 60 -1.58 -32.08 5.22
C GLY A 60 -2.02 -33.10 4.14
N ARG A 61 -2.61 -32.59 3.06
CA ARG A 61 -3.21 -33.30 1.96
C ARG A 61 -2.67 -32.69 0.67
N SER A 62 -1.59 -33.29 0.21
CA SER A 62 -1.49 -33.63 -1.21
C SER A 62 -2.67 -34.55 -1.59
N VAL A 63 -3.91 -34.03 -1.66
CA VAL A 63 -5.05 -34.74 -2.28
C VAL A 63 -6.01 -33.68 -2.81
N MET A 64 -5.96 -33.49 -4.13
CA MET A 64 -6.92 -32.69 -4.89
C MET A 64 -8.35 -33.16 -4.60
N SER A 65 -9.23 -32.24 -4.22
CA SER A 65 -10.65 -32.52 -4.06
C SER A 65 -11.33 -32.70 -5.44
N VAL A 66 -12.45 -33.41 -5.49
CA VAL A 66 -13.26 -33.57 -6.73
C VAL A 66 -13.75 -32.20 -7.24
N ASP A 67 -13.88 -31.20 -6.36
CA ASP A 67 -14.14 -29.80 -6.73
C ASP A 67 -12.91 -29.10 -7.36
N ASP A 68 -11.69 -29.50 -6.99
CA ASP A 68 -10.46 -29.02 -7.65
C ASP A 68 -10.27 -29.68 -9.02
N SER A 69 -10.81 -30.88 -9.21
CA SER A 69 -10.89 -31.51 -10.54
C SER A 69 -11.85 -30.77 -11.47
N TRP A 70 -12.93 -30.19 -10.93
CA TRP A 70 -13.84 -29.33 -11.69
C TRP A 70 -13.17 -28.00 -12.07
N LYS A 71 -12.40 -27.39 -11.16
CA LYS A 71 -11.56 -26.20 -11.45
C LYS A 71 -10.45 -26.47 -12.48
N ILE A 72 -9.90 -27.68 -12.51
CA ILE A 72 -8.94 -28.10 -13.55
C ILE A 72 -9.63 -28.28 -14.91
N LEU A 73 -10.89 -28.70 -14.95
CA LEU A 73 -11.68 -28.77 -16.19
C LEU A 73 -11.98 -27.38 -16.76
N GLU A 74 -12.29 -26.40 -15.89
CA GLU A 74 -12.44 -24.99 -16.26
C GLU A 74 -11.11 -24.38 -16.73
N CYS A 75 -10.00 -24.74 -16.08
CA CYS A 75 -8.66 -24.35 -16.50
C CYS A 75 -8.30 -24.92 -17.88
N ARG A 76 -8.77 -26.13 -18.23
CA ARG A 76 -8.53 -26.74 -19.55
C ARG A 76 -9.25 -25.99 -20.66
N GLU A 77 -10.43 -25.43 -20.41
CA GLU A 77 -11.13 -24.59 -21.38
C GLU A 77 -10.43 -23.25 -21.57
N GLN A 78 -9.94 -22.63 -20.49
CA GLN A 78 -9.13 -21.41 -20.57
C GLN A 78 -7.80 -21.65 -21.28
N GLN A 79 -7.17 -22.81 -21.06
CA GLN A 79 -5.93 -23.19 -21.74
C GLN A 79 -6.16 -23.44 -23.24
N LYS A 80 -7.33 -23.99 -23.61
CA LYS A 80 -7.74 -24.09 -25.03
C LYS A 80 -7.96 -22.71 -25.64
N LYS A 81 -8.64 -21.79 -24.94
CA LYS A 81 -8.83 -20.40 -25.39
C LYS A 81 -7.49 -19.69 -25.55
N LEU A 82 -6.57 -19.86 -24.59
CA LEU A 82 -5.21 -19.31 -24.64
C LEU A 82 -4.44 -19.87 -25.85
N SER A 83 -4.45 -21.19 -26.06
CA SER A 83 -3.79 -21.80 -27.22
C SER A 83 -4.39 -21.37 -28.56
N GLY A 84 -5.71 -21.14 -28.61
CA GLY A 84 -6.39 -20.61 -29.79
C GLY A 84 -5.95 -19.19 -30.10
N LEU A 85 -5.92 -18.32 -29.08
CA LEU A 85 -5.42 -16.94 -29.21
C LEU A 85 -3.93 -16.90 -29.56
N GLU A 86 -3.11 -17.80 -29.03
CA GLU A 86 -1.70 -17.91 -29.42
C GLU A 86 -1.52 -18.36 -30.87
N MET A 87 -2.35 -19.28 -31.35
CA MET A 87 -2.35 -19.73 -32.75
C MET A 87 -2.81 -18.62 -33.69
N GLU A 88 -3.86 -17.87 -33.32
CA GLU A 88 -4.30 -16.68 -34.06
C GLU A 88 -3.24 -15.57 -34.06
N LEU A 89 -2.58 -15.33 -32.92
CA LEU A 89 -1.48 -14.37 -32.83
C LEU A 89 -0.29 -14.79 -33.70
N ALA A 90 0.02 -16.09 -33.76
CA ALA A 90 1.08 -16.64 -34.61
C ALA A 90 0.72 -16.52 -36.10
N ALA A 91 -0.53 -16.80 -36.48
CA ALA A 91 -1.03 -16.62 -37.85
C ALA A 91 -0.99 -15.14 -38.26
N ALA A 92 -1.48 -14.24 -37.41
CA ALA A 92 -1.43 -12.80 -37.63
C ALA A 92 0.02 -12.27 -37.78
N ARG A 93 0.98 -12.82 -37.03
CA ARG A 93 2.42 -12.50 -37.17
C ARG A 93 3.00 -12.96 -38.51
N GLN A 94 2.58 -14.12 -39.02
CA GLN A 94 3.03 -14.66 -40.32
C GLN A 94 2.41 -13.88 -41.49
N GLU A 95 1.21 -13.35 -41.33
CA GLU A 95 0.54 -12.45 -42.28
C GLU A 95 1.12 -11.01 -42.26
N GLY A 96 2.24 -10.80 -41.55
CA GLY A 96 2.92 -9.51 -41.47
C GLY A 96 2.28 -8.52 -40.49
N PHE A 97 1.26 -8.93 -39.74
CA PHE A 97 0.66 -8.14 -38.66
C PHE A 97 1.52 -8.27 -37.40
N VAL A 98 2.70 -7.66 -37.44
CA VAL A 98 3.45 -7.33 -36.23
C VAL A 98 2.57 -6.35 -35.44
N SER A 99 2.29 -6.66 -34.17
CA SER A 99 1.57 -5.75 -33.27
C SER A 99 2.10 -4.32 -33.44
N LYS A 100 1.22 -3.40 -33.80
CA LYS A 100 1.50 -1.96 -33.89
C LYS A 100 2.00 -1.35 -32.58
N GLN A 101 2.12 -2.13 -31.50
CA GLN A 101 2.59 -1.67 -30.20
C GLN A 101 4.12 -1.72 -30.03
N LEU A 102 4.90 -2.10 -31.06
CA LEU A 102 6.36 -2.02 -31.02
C LEU A 102 7.01 -1.14 -32.10
N SER A 103 6.23 -0.34 -32.84
CA SER A 103 6.77 0.49 -33.92
C SER A 103 6.15 1.89 -34.01
N GLU A 104 6.09 2.60 -32.88
CA GLU A 104 6.25 4.06 -32.84
C GLU A 104 7.01 4.35 -31.54
N THR A 105 8.31 4.57 -31.55
CA THR A 105 8.88 5.82 -32.05
C THR A 105 10.40 5.67 -32.15
N ASN A 106 11.01 6.36 -33.12
CA ASN A 106 12.34 6.92 -32.99
C ASN A 106 12.42 7.84 -31.75
N LYS A 107 12.40 7.26 -30.55
CA LYS A 107 12.76 7.89 -29.29
C LYS A 107 13.96 7.09 -28.81
N THR A 108 15.05 7.78 -28.52
CA THR A 108 16.19 7.25 -27.77
C THR A 108 15.71 6.29 -26.68
N PRO A 109 16.35 5.13 -26.44
CA PRO A 109 15.87 4.14 -25.49
C PRO A 109 15.59 4.85 -24.16
N LYS A 110 14.29 5.04 -23.84
CA LYS A 110 13.89 5.60 -22.55
C LYS A 110 14.44 4.64 -21.52
N ARG A 111 15.44 5.09 -20.75
CA ARG A 111 16.00 4.28 -19.66
C ARG A 111 14.85 3.92 -18.74
N ARG A 112 14.66 2.62 -18.53
CA ARG A 112 13.69 2.09 -17.57
C ARG A 112 14.04 2.65 -16.19
N PRO A 113 13.16 3.43 -15.53
CA PRO A 113 13.42 3.91 -14.18
C PRO A 113 13.56 2.75 -13.21
N LEU A 114 14.45 2.90 -12.23
CA LEU A 114 14.61 1.89 -11.18
C LEU A 114 13.36 1.81 -10.31
N VAL A 115 12.77 2.95 -9.94
CA VAL A 115 11.63 3.00 -9.02
C VAL A 115 10.65 4.11 -9.40
N VAL A 116 9.35 3.81 -9.28
CA VAL A 116 8.26 4.81 -9.26
C VAL A 116 7.81 4.97 -7.81
N ILE A 117 7.78 6.21 -7.32
CA ILE A 117 7.40 6.52 -5.94
C ILE A 117 6.03 7.18 -5.95
N GLY A 118 5.05 6.53 -5.31
CA GLY A 118 3.74 7.11 -5.05
C GLY A 118 3.69 7.69 -3.65
N ILE A 119 3.46 8.99 -3.57
CA ILE A 119 3.20 9.69 -2.32
C ILE A 119 1.68 9.73 -2.14
N LEU A 120 1.17 8.99 -1.16
CA LEU A 120 -0.25 8.90 -0.89
C LEU A 120 -0.63 9.98 0.13
N THR A 121 -1.35 10.99 -0.33
CA THR A 121 -1.91 12.09 0.48
C THR A 121 -3.42 12.12 0.35
N GLY A 122 -4.16 12.41 1.43
CA GLY A 122 -5.62 12.43 1.43
C GLY A 122 -6.19 13.84 1.26
N SER A 123 -7.05 14.02 0.26
CA SER A 123 -7.92 15.19 0.09
C SER A 123 -9.25 14.70 -0.48
N ASN A 124 -10.37 15.25 -0.02
CA ASN A 124 -11.69 14.88 -0.54
C ASN A 124 -12.14 15.90 -1.58
N GLN A 125 -12.63 15.42 -2.72
CA GLN A 125 -13.14 16.27 -3.80
C GLN A 125 -14.27 17.19 -3.30
N GLY A 126 -14.25 18.45 -3.73
CA GLY A 126 -15.16 19.49 -3.24
C GLY A 126 -14.66 20.25 -2.01
N ASP A 127 -13.42 19.97 -1.56
CA ASP A 127 -12.72 20.86 -0.65
C ASP A 127 -12.23 22.14 -1.37
N GLY A 128 -11.73 23.12 -0.60
CA GLY A 128 -11.21 24.37 -1.17
C GLY A 128 -9.90 24.21 -1.96
N LEU A 129 -9.32 23.01 -2.02
CA LEU A 129 -7.99 22.73 -2.55
C LEU A 129 -8.01 22.24 -4.01
N ASP A 130 -9.15 21.77 -4.53
CA ASP A 130 -9.31 21.27 -5.91
C ASP A 130 -8.65 22.19 -6.96
N ARG A 131 -8.89 23.51 -6.87
CA ARG A 131 -8.30 24.49 -7.81
C ARG A 131 -6.78 24.58 -7.71
N SER A 132 -6.23 24.45 -6.50
CA SER A 132 -4.78 24.49 -6.28
C SER A 132 -4.12 23.24 -6.84
N ILE A 133 -4.73 22.07 -6.60
CA ILE A 133 -4.29 20.77 -7.11
C ILE A 133 -4.34 20.78 -8.65
N ASP A 134 -5.43 21.25 -9.25
CA ASP A 134 -5.55 21.39 -10.71
C ASP A 134 -4.49 22.33 -11.30
N SER A 135 -4.18 23.41 -10.59
CA SER A 135 -3.17 24.39 -11.02
C SER A 135 -1.75 23.82 -10.94
N GLU A 136 -1.44 23.06 -9.89
CA GLU A 136 -0.17 22.36 -9.71
C GLU A 136 -0.01 21.28 -10.78
N ASN A 137 -1.01 20.41 -10.94
CA ASN A 137 -0.97 19.31 -11.89
C ASN A 137 -0.81 19.79 -13.34
N LYS A 138 -1.40 20.93 -13.71
CA LYS A 138 -1.18 21.55 -15.04
C LYS A 138 0.29 21.88 -15.31
N GLN A 139 1.07 22.16 -14.26
CA GLN A 139 2.48 22.51 -14.37
C GLN A 139 3.37 21.26 -14.30
N THR A 140 3.05 20.32 -13.40
CA THR A 140 3.94 19.19 -13.07
C THR A 140 3.56 17.88 -13.77
N ASN A 141 2.27 17.66 -14.07
CA ASN A 141 1.71 16.44 -14.64
C ASN A 141 2.12 15.15 -13.88
N ASP A 142 2.26 15.24 -12.57
CA ASP A 142 2.67 14.16 -11.66
C ASP A 142 1.62 13.82 -10.60
N ILE A 143 0.46 14.49 -10.62
CA ILE A 143 -0.64 14.22 -9.69
C ILE A 143 -1.65 13.27 -10.35
N PHE A 144 -1.87 12.13 -9.71
CA PHE A 144 -2.89 11.16 -10.07
C PHE A 144 -4.08 11.27 -9.11
N VAL A 145 -5.20 11.79 -9.63
CA VAL A 145 -6.45 11.93 -8.87
C VAL A 145 -7.34 10.71 -9.09
N LEU A 146 -7.85 10.13 -8.00
CA LEU A 146 -8.79 9.01 -8.04
C LEU A 146 -10.23 9.54 -8.08
N GLU A 147 -10.81 9.69 -9.27
CA GLU A 147 -12.12 10.34 -9.48
C GLU A 147 -13.29 9.72 -8.70
N ASN A 148 -13.24 8.42 -8.40
CA ASN A 148 -14.33 7.70 -7.71
C ASN A 148 -13.91 7.17 -6.33
N HIS A 149 -12.91 7.79 -5.72
CA HIS A 149 -12.41 7.41 -4.40
C HIS A 149 -12.77 8.47 -3.37
N VAL A 150 -13.43 8.06 -2.28
CA VAL A 150 -13.68 8.92 -1.13
C VAL A 150 -12.64 8.59 -0.08
N GLU A 151 -11.91 9.61 0.39
CA GLU A 151 -10.90 9.41 1.43
C GLU A 151 -11.59 9.04 2.74
N ALA A 152 -11.36 7.79 3.16
CA ALA A 152 -11.74 7.28 4.46
C ALA A 152 -10.63 6.36 4.99
N PRO A 153 -10.45 6.23 6.31
CA PRO A 153 -9.47 5.31 6.90
C PRO A 153 -9.55 3.88 6.35
N GLU A 154 -10.77 3.43 6.03
CA GLU A 154 -11.08 2.09 5.52
C GLU A 154 -10.78 1.92 4.02
N GLU A 155 -10.58 3.03 3.32
CA GLU A 155 -10.36 3.10 1.88
C GLU A 155 -8.88 3.26 1.52
N LEU A 156 -7.99 3.53 2.48
CA LEU A 156 -6.53 3.55 2.28
C LEU A 156 -5.96 2.30 1.57
N PRO A 157 -6.39 1.06 1.90
CA PRO A 157 -5.95 -0.12 1.16
C PRO A 157 -6.40 -0.11 -0.29
N ASN A 158 -7.62 0.37 -0.58
CA ASN A 158 -8.11 0.50 -1.95
C ASN A 158 -7.34 1.55 -2.72
N LYS A 159 -7.01 2.69 -2.10
CA LYS A 159 -6.12 3.70 -2.66
C LYS A 159 -4.76 3.13 -3.03
N THR A 160 -4.15 2.36 -2.12
CA THR A 160 -2.87 1.70 -2.33
C THR A 160 -2.93 0.68 -3.47
N LYS A 161 -4.01 -0.12 -3.52
CA LYS A 161 -4.26 -1.06 -4.61
C LYS A 161 -4.37 -0.36 -5.96
N LEU A 162 -5.14 0.72 -6.03
CA LEU A 162 -5.33 1.52 -7.23
C LEU A 162 -4.04 2.19 -7.69
N PHE A 163 -3.25 2.71 -6.74
CA PHE A 163 -1.92 3.25 -7.04
C PHE A 163 -1.02 2.20 -7.70
N PHE A 164 -0.82 1.03 -7.09
CA PHE A 164 0.06 0.01 -7.68
C PHE A 164 -0.44 -0.50 -9.03
N ALA A 165 -1.76 -0.66 -9.18
CA ALA A 165 -2.35 -1.06 -10.45
C ALA A 165 -2.09 -0.02 -11.53
N HIS A 166 -2.43 1.25 -11.27
CA HIS A 166 -2.21 2.35 -12.19
C HIS A 166 -0.72 2.53 -12.51
N ALA A 167 0.14 2.41 -11.50
CA ALA A 167 1.57 2.58 -11.67
C ALA A 167 2.16 1.50 -12.59
N ALA A 168 1.78 0.23 -12.39
CA ALA A 168 2.23 -0.89 -13.22
C ALA A 168 1.71 -0.84 -14.66
N GLU A 169 0.57 -0.20 -14.89
CA GLU A 169 -0.05 -0.05 -16.22
C GLU A 169 0.57 1.10 -17.03
N ASN A 170 1.04 2.17 -16.38
CA ASN A 170 1.46 3.40 -17.06
C ASN A 170 2.98 3.64 -17.06
N TRP A 171 3.72 3.11 -16.09
CA TRP A 171 5.17 3.29 -16.00
C TRP A 171 5.89 1.94 -15.91
N ASP A 172 6.79 1.67 -16.85
CA ASP A 172 7.64 0.47 -16.78
C ASP A 172 8.85 0.73 -15.86
N ALA A 173 8.74 0.35 -14.59
CA ALA A 173 9.83 0.42 -13.60
C ALA A 173 10.18 -0.96 -13.01
N ASP A 174 11.38 -1.09 -12.42
CA ASP A 174 11.79 -2.30 -11.68
C ASP A 174 11.05 -2.42 -10.34
N TYR A 175 10.81 -1.29 -9.67
CA TYR A 175 10.17 -1.19 -8.37
C TYR A 175 9.08 -0.12 -8.32
N TYR A 176 8.14 -0.31 -7.39
CA TYR A 176 7.07 0.64 -7.09
C TYR A 176 7.03 0.84 -5.57
N ALA A 177 7.21 2.08 -5.13
CA ALA A 177 7.25 2.45 -3.72
C ALA A 177 5.94 3.15 -3.34
N LYS A 178 5.36 2.77 -2.20
CA LYS A 178 4.33 3.54 -1.52
C LYS A 178 4.97 4.28 -0.36
N VAL A 179 4.66 5.57 -0.24
CA VAL A 179 5.17 6.47 0.80
C VAL A 179 4.02 7.35 1.31
N ASN A 180 3.91 7.57 2.62
CA ASN A 180 2.97 8.54 3.17
C ASN A 180 3.43 9.99 2.92
N GLY A 181 2.49 10.94 2.87
CA GLY A 181 2.80 12.36 2.66
C GLY A 181 3.64 13.04 3.76
N ASP A 182 3.77 12.42 4.94
CA ASP A 182 4.52 12.90 6.11
C ASP A 182 5.90 12.24 6.25
N VAL A 183 6.34 11.49 5.24
CA VAL A 183 7.61 10.76 5.25
C VAL A 183 8.64 11.44 4.35
N TYR A 184 9.81 11.73 4.92
CA TYR A 184 10.98 12.12 4.16
C TYR A 184 11.72 10.89 3.61
N VAL A 185 12.04 10.88 2.31
CA VAL A 185 12.77 9.80 1.63
C VAL A 185 14.11 10.28 1.10
N ASN A 186 15.18 9.58 1.48
CA ASN A 186 16.50 9.76 0.86
C ASN A 186 16.60 8.93 -0.43
N VAL A 187 16.44 9.59 -1.58
CA VAL A 187 16.36 8.93 -2.91
C VAL A 187 17.65 8.21 -3.29
N ASP A 188 18.82 8.79 -3.01
CA ASP A 188 20.12 8.18 -3.34
C ASP A 188 20.33 6.88 -2.55
N ALA A 189 20.01 6.92 -1.26
CA ALA A 189 20.13 5.76 -0.39
C ALA A 189 19.06 4.70 -0.74
N LEU A 190 17.86 5.12 -1.17
CA LEU A 190 16.83 4.20 -1.66
C LEU A 190 17.30 3.46 -2.91
N GLN A 191 17.86 4.18 -3.88
CA GLN A 191 18.41 3.61 -5.10
C GLN A 191 19.48 2.55 -4.80
N ASN A 192 20.43 2.86 -3.91
CA ASN A 192 21.47 1.92 -3.51
C ASN A 192 20.92 0.66 -2.82
N THR A 193 19.86 0.82 -2.03
CA THR A 193 19.20 -0.29 -1.33
C THR A 193 18.45 -1.20 -2.30
N LEU A 194 17.71 -0.63 -3.25
CA LEU A 194 16.97 -1.38 -4.26
C LEU A 194 17.91 -2.10 -5.26
N ALA A 195 19.06 -1.50 -5.59
CA ALA A 195 20.05 -2.12 -6.48
C ALA A 195 20.54 -3.49 -5.98
N ALA A 196 20.55 -3.72 -4.66
CA ALA A 196 20.94 -4.99 -4.04
C ALA A 196 19.92 -6.13 -4.22
N HIS A 197 18.77 -5.87 -4.84
CA HIS A 197 17.66 -6.82 -4.99
C HIS A 197 17.19 -7.00 -6.44
N LEU A 198 17.90 -6.44 -7.41
CA LEU A 198 17.55 -6.50 -8.84
C LEU A 198 17.50 -7.92 -9.41
N ASP A 199 18.21 -8.86 -8.78
CA ASP A 199 18.24 -10.28 -9.12
C ASP A 199 16.95 -11.03 -8.74
N LYS A 200 16.08 -10.42 -7.94
CA LYS A 200 14.91 -11.08 -7.35
C LYS A 200 13.63 -10.60 -8.03
N PRO A 201 12.92 -11.47 -8.79
CA PRO A 201 11.76 -11.06 -9.57
C PRO A 201 10.56 -10.67 -8.69
N ARG A 202 10.37 -11.34 -7.54
CA ARG A 202 9.28 -11.10 -6.59
C ARG A 202 9.83 -10.73 -5.23
N VAL A 203 9.91 -9.42 -4.95
CA VAL A 203 10.39 -8.93 -3.66
C VAL A 203 9.45 -7.86 -3.10
N TYR A 204 9.15 -8.00 -1.81
CA TYR A 204 8.40 -7.05 -1.01
C TYR A 204 9.32 -6.56 0.10
N ILE A 205 9.66 -5.27 0.09
CA ILE A 205 10.70 -4.67 0.91
C ILE A 205 10.06 -3.61 1.81
N GLY A 206 10.39 -3.63 3.09
CA GLY A 206 9.97 -2.60 4.04
C GLY A 206 10.44 -2.93 5.44
N CYS A 207 10.01 -2.11 6.41
CA CYS A 207 10.23 -2.42 7.83
C CYS A 207 9.31 -3.59 8.22
N MET A 208 9.82 -4.82 8.22
CA MET A 208 8.95 -5.99 8.35
C MET A 208 8.51 -6.18 9.79
N LYS A 209 7.19 -6.23 9.98
CA LYS A 209 6.52 -6.61 11.22
C LYS A 209 6.10 -8.07 11.12
N SER A 210 6.44 -8.84 12.15
CA SER A 210 5.91 -10.17 12.41
C SER A 210 6.11 -10.46 13.90
N GLY A 211 5.06 -10.81 14.63
CA GLY A 211 5.16 -11.03 16.07
C GLY A 211 3.84 -11.38 16.74
N GLU A 212 3.96 -11.89 17.96
CA GLU A 212 2.85 -12.30 18.83
C GLU A 212 2.49 -11.10 19.72
N VAL A 213 1.28 -10.57 19.58
CA VAL A 213 0.72 -9.60 20.53
C VAL A 213 -0.58 -10.19 21.02
N PHE A 214 -0.45 -10.93 22.13
CA PHE A 214 -1.51 -11.69 22.80
C PHE A 214 -2.25 -12.68 21.89
N SER A 215 -1.80 -13.94 21.95
CA SER A 215 -2.47 -15.18 21.52
C SER A 215 -2.49 -15.59 20.04
N GLU A 216 -2.14 -14.76 19.05
CA GLU A 216 -2.09 -15.22 17.64
C GLU A 216 -0.95 -14.62 16.81
N ARG A 217 -0.39 -15.43 15.91
CA ARG A 217 0.73 -15.07 15.02
C ARG A 217 0.22 -14.22 13.85
N TYR A 218 0.63 -12.95 13.76
CA TYR A 218 0.41 -12.17 12.54
C TYR A 218 1.27 -12.69 11.39
N PHE A 219 0.71 -12.71 10.18
CA PHE A 219 1.51 -12.88 8.97
C PHE A 219 2.47 -11.70 8.81
N ARG A 220 3.59 -11.97 8.15
CA ARG A 220 4.64 -10.98 7.94
C ARG A 220 4.18 -9.91 6.95
N HIS A 221 4.25 -8.65 7.34
CA HIS A 221 3.89 -7.49 6.51
C HIS A 221 4.86 -6.33 6.78
N ALA A 222 4.98 -5.37 5.87
CA ALA A 222 5.78 -4.18 6.16
C ALA A 222 5.00 -3.19 7.04
N SER A 223 5.68 -2.22 7.65
CA SER A 223 5.05 -1.06 8.29
C SER A 223 4.44 -0.11 7.23
N GLY A 224 3.30 0.51 7.54
CA GLY A 224 2.55 1.32 6.59
C GLY A 224 3.15 2.66 6.17
N GLU A 225 4.22 3.15 6.76
CA GLU A 225 4.81 4.44 6.39
C GLU A 225 5.47 4.41 5.01
N MET A 226 6.23 3.34 4.74
CA MET A 226 6.94 3.14 3.48
C MET A 226 7.21 1.67 3.21
N PHE A 227 6.90 1.23 1.98
CA PHE A 227 7.31 -0.07 1.47
C PHE A 227 7.38 -0.10 -0.05
N VAL A 228 8.12 -1.07 -0.58
CA VAL A 228 8.43 -1.22 -2.01
C VAL A 228 8.09 -2.62 -2.47
N ILE A 229 7.50 -2.73 -3.66
CA ILE A 229 7.23 -4.00 -4.34
C ILE A 229 7.93 -4.03 -5.70
N SER A 230 8.37 -5.22 -6.12
CA SER A 230 8.90 -5.41 -7.47
C SER A 230 7.82 -5.32 -8.54
N GLN A 231 8.24 -5.11 -9.78
CA GLN A 231 7.34 -5.09 -10.93
C GLN A 231 6.44 -6.32 -11.04
N ALA A 232 6.97 -7.52 -10.76
CA ALA A 232 6.16 -8.73 -10.84
C ALA A 232 5.00 -8.71 -9.83
N LEU A 233 5.24 -8.21 -8.61
CA LEU A 233 4.20 -8.07 -7.60
C LEU A 233 3.22 -6.95 -7.95
N ALA A 234 3.69 -5.82 -8.51
CA ALA A 234 2.81 -4.74 -8.95
C ALA A 234 1.87 -5.20 -10.09
N LYS A 235 2.39 -5.96 -11.06
CA LYS A 235 1.57 -6.60 -12.11
C LYS A 235 0.59 -7.61 -11.54
N PHE A 236 1.01 -8.41 -10.56
CA PHE A 236 0.10 -9.31 -9.86
C PHE A 236 -1.07 -8.54 -9.21
N VAL A 237 -0.79 -7.39 -8.58
CA VAL A 237 -1.83 -6.53 -7.99
C VAL A 237 -2.76 -5.95 -9.06
N SER A 238 -2.23 -5.44 -10.17
CA SER A 238 -3.03 -4.94 -11.30
C SER A 238 -3.98 -6.01 -11.85
N ILE A 239 -3.45 -7.21 -12.15
CA ILE A 239 -4.22 -8.32 -12.75
C ILE A 239 -5.30 -8.82 -11.80
N ASN A 240 -5.00 -8.96 -10.50
CA ASN A 240 -5.90 -9.59 -9.53
C ASN A 240 -6.70 -8.59 -8.70
N ARG A 241 -6.73 -7.31 -9.09
CA ARG A 241 -7.30 -6.20 -8.30
C ARG A 241 -8.71 -6.44 -7.73
N SER A 242 -9.55 -7.19 -8.46
CA SER A 242 -10.93 -7.52 -8.07
C SER A 242 -11.02 -8.63 -7.01
N PHE A 243 -10.00 -9.47 -6.90
CA PHE A 243 -9.94 -10.60 -5.97
C PHE A 243 -9.13 -10.28 -4.71
N LEU A 244 -8.28 -9.24 -4.76
CA LEU A 244 -7.47 -8.81 -3.62
C LEU A 244 -8.34 -8.12 -2.56
N ARG A 245 -8.46 -8.80 -1.41
CA ARG A 245 -9.21 -8.35 -0.23
C ARG A 245 -8.49 -7.21 0.47
N ALA A 246 -9.24 -6.16 0.81
CA ALA A 246 -8.77 -5.08 1.67
C ALA A 246 -9.13 -5.39 3.15
N TYR A 247 -8.21 -5.04 4.04
CA TYR A 247 -8.36 -5.06 5.50
C TYR A 247 -8.40 -3.64 6.05
N ALA A 248 -8.45 -3.49 7.37
CA ALA A 248 -8.52 -2.19 8.03
C ALA A 248 -7.35 -1.25 7.72
N HIS A 249 -6.19 -1.78 7.37
CA HIS A 249 -4.96 -1.03 7.08
C HIS A 249 -4.33 -1.49 5.76
N ASP A 250 -3.71 -0.57 5.05
CA ASP A 250 -3.11 -0.82 3.74
C ASP A 250 -1.91 -1.76 3.82
N ASP A 251 -1.08 -1.60 4.85
CA ASP A 251 0.09 -2.44 5.11
C ASP A 251 -0.26 -3.91 5.38
N VAL A 252 -1.26 -4.14 6.23
CA VAL A 252 -1.84 -5.47 6.50
C VAL A 252 -2.43 -6.05 5.22
N SER A 253 -3.16 -5.23 4.44
CA SER A 253 -3.75 -5.67 3.17
C SER A 253 -2.69 -6.11 2.17
N VAL A 254 -1.68 -5.27 1.94
CA VAL A 254 -0.59 -5.55 1.01
C VAL A 254 0.18 -6.80 1.45
N GLY A 255 0.48 -6.93 2.74
CA GLY A 255 1.12 -8.14 3.26
C GLY A 255 0.30 -9.40 2.98
N SER A 256 -1.02 -9.34 3.13
CA SER A 256 -1.91 -10.48 2.87
C SER A 256 -1.90 -10.93 1.41
N TRP A 257 -1.80 -9.98 0.47
CA TRP A 257 -1.77 -10.28 -0.98
C TRP A 257 -0.53 -11.07 -1.38
N PHE A 258 0.53 -11.00 -0.57
CA PHE A 258 1.82 -11.59 -0.88
C PHE A 258 2.10 -12.93 -0.20
N ILE A 259 1.21 -13.40 0.68
CA ILE A 259 1.36 -14.69 1.38
C ILE A 259 1.37 -15.87 0.40
N GLY A 260 0.49 -15.84 -0.61
CA GLY A 260 0.27 -16.98 -1.52
C GLY A 260 1.06 -16.94 -2.83
N VAL A 261 1.94 -15.96 -3.04
CA VAL A 261 2.56 -15.70 -4.37
C VAL A 261 4.09 -15.83 -4.38
N ASP A 262 4.66 -16.59 -3.43
CA ASP A 262 6.11 -16.82 -3.33
C ASP A 262 6.92 -15.51 -3.43
N ALA A 263 6.48 -14.51 -2.64
CA ALA A 263 7.14 -13.22 -2.54
C ALA A 263 8.22 -13.27 -1.46
N LYS A 264 9.43 -12.82 -1.80
CA LYS A 264 10.48 -12.66 -0.80
C LYS A 264 10.23 -11.41 0.03
N HIS A 265 9.94 -11.61 1.32
CA HIS A 265 9.77 -10.53 2.29
C HIS A 265 11.15 -10.10 2.82
N VAL A 266 11.56 -8.87 2.52
CA VAL A 266 12.85 -8.30 2.93
C VAL A 266 12.62 -7.29 4.03
N ASP A 267 13.20 -7.57 5.19
CA ASP A 267 13.25 -6.62 6.30
C ASP A 267 14.37 -5.61 6.07
N GLU A 268 14.01 -4.38 5.73
CA GLU A 268 14.92 -3.26 5.60
C GLU A 268 14.70 -2.29 6.76
N ARG A 269 15.59 -2.37 7.75
CA ARG A 269 15.49 -1.55 8.97
C ARG A 269 15.58 -0.06 8.69
N LYS A 270 16.21 0.36 7.59
CA LYS A 270 16.26 1.77 7.21
C LYS A 270 14.90 2.34 6.79
N PHE A 271 13.94 1.48 6.43
CA PHE A 271 12.56 1.88 6.15
C PHE A 271 11.76 2.03 7.45
N CYS A 272 12.29 1.61 8.59
CA CYS A 272 11.65 1.82 9.88
C CYS A 272 11.80 3.30 10.27
N CYS A 273 10.71 4.04 10.15
CA CYS A 273 10.66 5.46 10.48
C CYS A 273 10.85 5.63 12.00
N SER A 274 12.01 6.17 12.40
CA SER A 274 12.31 6.52 13.79
C SER A 274 12.95 7.90 13.81
N SER A 275 12.65 8.71 14.81
CA SER A 275 13.04 10.12 14.90
C SER A 275 14.55 10.36 15.10
N TRP A 276 15.41 9.33 15.07
CA TRP A 276 16.76 9.45 15.62
C TRP A 276 17.86 8.56 15.01
N SER A 277 17.91 8.38 13.69
CA SER A 277 19.08 7.70 13.10
C SER A 277 19.66 8.36 11.84
N SER A 278 20.96 8.62 11.88
CA SER A 278 21.76 8.99 10.71
C SER A 278 21.78 7.82 9.72
N GLY A 279 21.30 8.04 8.50
CA GLY A 279 21.23 7.00 7.46
C GLY A 279 19.91 6.25 7.35
N ALA A 280 18.85 6.68 8.06
CA ALA A 280 17.50 6.22 7.80
C ALA A 280 17.05 6.60 6.38
N LEU A 281 16.31 5.69 5.74
CA LEU A 281 15.64 5.97 4.45
C LEU A 281 14.32 6.68 4.65
N CYS A 282 13.69 6.44 5.80
CA CYS A 282 12.49 7.12 6.24
C CYS A 282 12.75 7.90 7.54
N SER A 283 12.33 9.16 7.59
CA SER A 283 12.08 9.88 8.85
C SER A 283 10.67 10.46 8.80
N GLY A 284 9.88 10.23 9.85
CA GLY A 284 8.62 10.97 10.05
C GLY A 284 8.92 12.43 10.43
N VAL A 285 8.03 13.34 10.01
CA VAL A 285 8.09 14.77 10.33
C VAL A 285 7.18 15.09 11.52
#